data_AF-X0QRH1-F1
#
_entry.id   AF-X0QRH1-F1
#
_cell.length_a   1.000
_cell.length_b   1.000
_cell.length_c   1.000
_cell.angle_alpha   90.00
_cell.angle_beta   90.00
_cell.angle_gamma   90.00
#
_symmetry.space_group_name_H-M   'P 1'
#
loop_
_entity.id
_entity.type
_entity.pdbx_description
1 polymer ?
#
loop_
_entity_poly.entity_id
_entity_poly.type
_entity_poly.pdbx_seq_one_letter_code
_entity_poly.pdbx_strand_id
1 'polypeptide(L)' 'MPNAINQLSELLETNENEVVEFKEAKTQHDFKKLCKYFSALSNEANLKAKDCAWLVLGVNDDKHIVGTQAYAESKLTR' A
#
# COMPACT_ATOMS: atom_id res chain seq x y z
N MET A 1 -4.75 17.25 2.65
CA MET A 1 -4.36 15.83 2.80
C MET A 1 -3.45 15.73 3.99
N PRO A 2 -3.65 14.76 4.90
CA PRO A 2 -2.71 14.51 5.99
C PRO A 2 -1.30 14.28 5.44
N ASN A 3 -0.29 14.64 6.23
CA ASN A 3 1.10 14.30 5.94
C ASN A 3 1.19 12.78 5.76
N ALA A 4 1.87 12.32 4.70
CA ALA A 4 2.03 10.89 4.39
C ALA A 4 2.59 10.10 5.59
N ILE A 5 3.44 10.72 6.40
CA ILE A 5 3.98 10.11 7.63
C ILE A 5 2.87 9.87 8.65
N ASN A 6 2.02 10.88 8.90
CA ASN A 6 0.92 10.75 9.86
C ASN A 6 -0.11 9.71 9.37
N GLN A 7 -0.42 9.72 8.07
CA GLN A 7 -1.30 8.72 7.47
C GLN A 7 -0.74 7.31 7.63
N LEU A 8 0.57 7.12 7.41
CA LEU A 8 1.20 5.83 7.62
C LEU A 8 1.14 5.40 9.09
N SER A 9 1.41 6.30 10.04
CA SER A 9 1.28 6.02 11.47
C SER A 9 -0.12 5.55 11.85
N GLU A 10 -1.16 6.25 11.38
CA GLU A 10 -2.56 5.86 11.60
C GLU A 10 -2.86 4.47 11.02
N LEU A 11 -2.41 4.18 9.80
CA LEU A 11 -2.62 2.89 9.15
C LEU A 11 -1.91 1.75 9.89
N LEU A 12 -0.70 1.97 10.42
CA LEU A 12 0.04 0.98 11.19
C LEU A 12 -0.62 0.67 12.54
N GLU A 13 -1.25 1.67 13.17
CA GLU A 13 -1.97 1.51 14.43
C GLU A 13 -3.35 0.86 14.26
N THR A 14 -3.97 0.96 13.08
CA THR A 14 -5.24 0.26 12.83
C THR A 14 -5.04 -1.26 12.83
N ASN A 15 -5.96 -2.00 13.46
CA ASN A 15 -6.05 -3.46 13.26
C ASN A 15 -6.23 -3.75 11.77
N GLU A 16 -5.64 -4.86 11.29
CA GLU A 16 -5.82 -5.28 9.89
C GLU A 16 -7.30 -5.29 9.54
N ASN A 17 -7.65 -4.60 8.47
CA ASN A 17 -8.99 -4.51 7.97
C ASN A 17 -8.97 -4.67 6.46
N GLU A 18 -10.10 -5.03 5.87
CA GLU A 18 -10.15 -5.43 4.46
C GLU A 18 -9.97 -4.24 3.48
N VAL A 19 -9.75 -3.01 3.99
CA VAL A 19 -9.50 -1.80 3.19
C VAL A 19 -8.05 -1.32 3.28
N VAL A 20 -7.16 -2.04 3.96
CA VAL A 20 -5.72 -1.74 4.03
C VAL A 20 -4.91 -3.00 3.76
N GLU A 21 -4.03 -2.94 2.77
CA GLU A 21 -3.13 -4.04 2.39
C GLU A 21 -1.67 -3.58 2.54
N PHE A 22 -0.88 -4.31 3.32
CA PHE A 22 0.58 -4.09 3.43
C PHE A 22 1.34 -5.07 2.54
N LYS A 23 2.38 -4.57 1.85
CA LYS A 23 3.30 -5.39 1.04
C LYS A 23 4.73 -4.91 1.20
N GLU A 24 5.66 -5.82 1.43
CA GLU A 24 7.08 -5.49 1.53
C GLU A 24 7.66 -4.98 0.19
N ALA A 25 7.27 -5.59 -0.93
CA ALA A 25 7.61 -5.12 -2.27
C ALA A 25 9.10 -4.79 -2.51
N LYS A 26 10.04 -5.70 -2.23
CA LYS A 26 11.49 -5.41 -2.43
C LYS A 26 11.85 -5.02 -3.86
N THR A 27 11.17 -5.63 -4.84
CA THR A 27 11.37 -5.39 -6.28
C THR A 27 10.03 -5.05 -6.94
N GLN A 28 10.08 -4.58 -8.19
CA GLN A 28 8.88 -4.24 -8.94
C GLN A 28 7.87 -5.38 -8.91
N HIS A 29 6.67 -5.11 -8.41
CA HIS A 29 5.60 -6.11 -8.39
C HIS A 29 5.10 -6.35 -9.81
N ASP A 30 4.71 -7.60 -10.08
CA ASP A 30 3.91 -7.95 -11.25
C ASP A 30 2.69 -7.04 -11.31
N PHE A 31 2.61 -6.25 -12.38
CA PHE A 31 1.53 -5.28 -12.61
C PHE A 31 0.16 -5.94 -12.51
N LYS A 32 0.01 -7.19 -12.97
CA LYS A 32 -1.25 -7.91 -12.89
C LYS A 32 -1.65 -8.19 -11.44
N LYS A 33 -0.69 -8.46 -10.56
CA LYS A 33 -0.95 -8.61 -9.11
C LYS A 33 -1.34 -7.28 -8.49
N LEU A 34 -0.67 -6.20 -8.86
CA LEU A 34 -1.02 -4.86 -8.38
C LEU A 34 -2.47 -4.50 -8.73
N CYS A 35 -2.89 -4.73 -9.98
CA CYS A 35 -4.27 -4.50 -10.39
C CYS A 35 -5.28 -5.36 -9.62
N LYS A 36 -4.93 -6.60 -9.26
CA LYS A 36 -5.81 -7.44 -8.43
C LYS A 36 -6.03 -6.85 -7.04
N TYR A 37 -4.96 -6.39 -6.38
CA TYR A 37 -5.08 -5.72 -5.08
C TYR A 37 -5.92 -4.45 -5.20
N PHE A 38 -5.66 -3.63 -6.23
CA PHE A 38 -6.42 -2.42 -6.49
C PHE A 38 -7.93 -2.67 -6.65
N SER A 39 -8.31 -3.64 -7.49
CA SER A 39 -9.72 -3.96 -7.72
C SER A 39 -10.40 -4.52 -6.47
N ALA A 40 -9.72 -5.40 -5.72
CA ALA A 40 -10.28 -5.95 -4.47
C ALA A 40 -10.51 -4.86 -3.42
N LEU A 41 -9.50 -4.01 -3.19
CA LEU A 41 -9.56 -2.91 -2.23
C LEU A 41 -10.63 -1.88 -2.59
N SER A 42 -10.78 -1.55 -3.87
CA SER A 42 -11.81 -0.61 -4.35
C SER A 42 -13.22 -1.14 -4.12
N ASN A 43 -13.43 -2.43 -4.39
CA ASN A 43 -14.71 -3.08 -4.14
C ASN A 43 -15.06 -3.05 -2.64
N GLU A 44 -14.08 -3.35 -1.79
CA GLU A 44 -14.27 -3.42 -0.35
C GLU A 44 -14.51 -2.04 0.29
N ALA A 45 -13.78 -1.01 -0.17
CA ALA A 45 -14.03 0.38 0.23
C ALA A 45 -15.47 0.80 -0.10
N ASN A 46 -15.93 0.47 -1.31
CA ASN A 46 -17.30 0.78 -1.74
C ASN A 46 -18.35 0.05 -0.90
N LEU A 47 -18.15 -1.25 -0.60
CA LEU A 47 -19.06 -2.02 0.25
C LEU A 47 -19.14 -1.47 1.69
N LYS A 48 -18.05 -0.90 2.20
CA LYS A 48 -17.96 -0.31 3.55
C LYS A 48 -18.26 1.18 3.62
N ALA A 49 -18.71 1.78 2.52
CA ALA A 49 -18.93 3.23 2.41
C ALA A 49 -17.70 4.05 2.87
N LYS A 50 -16.50 3.60 2.49
CA LYS A 50 -15.24 4.31 2.70
C LYS A 50 -14.87 5.07 1.44
N ASP A 51 -14.36 6.28 1.61
CA ASP A 51 -13.92 7.12 0.48
C ASP A 51 -12.72 6.53 -0.28
N CYS A 52 -11.91 5.70 0.39
CA CYS A 52 -10.74 5.06 -0.19
C CYS A 52 -10.32 3.80 0.58
N ALA A 53 -9.41 3.05 -0.03
CA ALA A 53 -8.64 1.98 0.57
C ALA A 53 -7.15 2.21 0.31
N TRP A 54 -6.30 1.53 1.07
CA TRP A 54 -4.85 1.76 1.06
C TRP A 54 -4.10 0.49 0.66
N LEU A 55 -3.19 0.63 -0.31
CA LEU A 55 -2.15 -0.36 -0.57
C LEU A 55 -0.81 0.28 -0.22
N VAL A 56 -0.16 -0.20 0.83
CA VAL A 56 1.08 0.37 1.36
C VAL A 56 2.24 -0.56 1.05
N LEU A 57 3.23 -0.03 0.33
CA LEU A 57 4.42 -0.77 -0.07
C LEU A 57 5.60 -0.45 0.87
N GLY A 58 6.49 -1.42 1.09
CA GLY A 58 7.63 -1.30 2.00
C GLY A 58 7.29 -1.55 3.47
N VAL A 59 6.20 -2.26 3.74
CA VAL A 59 5.81 -2.71 5.09
C VAL A 59 5.65 -4.23 5.07
N ASN A 60 6.28 -4.94 6.01
CA ASN A 60 6.19 -6.39 6.09
C ASN A 60 4.89 -6.84 6.78
N ASP A 61 4.62 -8.14 6.81
CA ASP A 61 3.40 -8.71 7.39
C ASP A 61 3.30 -8.45 8.92
N ASP A 62 4.44 -8.21 9.59
CA ASP A 62 4.49 -7.81 11.01
C ASP A 62 4.29 -6.29 11.21
N LYS A 63 3.90 -5.55 10.17
CA LYS A 63 3.74 -4.08 10.15
C LYS A 63 5.02 -3.29 10.44
N HIS A 64 6.19 -3.89 10.23
CA HIS A 64 7.46 -3.17 10.29
C HIS A 64 7.75 -2.48 8.96
N ILE A 65 8.17 -1.22 9.04
CA ILE A 65 8.63 -0.46 7.88
C ILE A 65 10.00 -1.00 7.46
N VAL A 66 10.06 -1.58 6.26
CA VAL A 66 11.25 -2.20 5.67
C VAL A 66 11.72 -1.47 4.40
N GLY A 67 10.88 -0.59 3.85
CA GLY A 67 11.15 0.16 2.63
C GLY A 67 11.01 -0.70 1.36
N THR A 68 11.07 -0.04 0.20
CA THR A 68 10.91 -0.68 -1.12
C THR A 68 11.77 0.03 -2.17
N GLN A 69 12.28 -0.72 -3.15
CA GLN A 69 12.92 -0.19 -4.36
C GLN A 69 12.06 -0.41 -5.61
N ALA A 70 10.85 -0.96 -5.46
CA ALA A 70 10.00 -1.43 -6.56
C ALA A 70 9.64 -0.34 -7.59
N TYR A 71 9.64 0.91 -7.17
CA TYR A 71 9.28 2.09 -7.97
C TYR A 71 10.18 3.29 -7.66
N ALA A 72 11.37 3.05 -7.09
CA ALA A 72 12.37 4.10 -6.99
C ALA A 72 12.67 4.57 -8.42
N GLU A 73 12.62 5.88 -8.68
CA GLU A 73 12.94 6.43 -10.00
C GLU A 73 14.21 5.76 -10.50
N SER A 74 14.14 5.10 -11.66
CA SER A 74 15.37 4.85 -12.39
C SER A 74 15.98 6.23 -12.58
N LYS A 75 17.18 6.45 -12.05
CA LYS A 75 17.95 7.61 -12.48
C LYS A 75 17.88 7.58 -14.00
N LEU A 76 17.30 8.62 -14.60
CA LEU A 76 17.35 8.85 -16.04
C LEU A 76 18.84 8.81 -16.42
N THR A 77 19.34 7.63 -16.81
CA THR A 77 20.68 7.49 -17.32
C THR A 77 20.60 7.78 -18.81
N ARG A 78 20.82 9.06 -19.10
CA ARG A 78 21.16 9.70 -20.38
C ARG A 78 20.10 9.71 -21.49
#